data_AF-K3X4G9-F1
#
_entry.id   AF-K3X4G9-F1
#
_cell.length_a   1.000
_cell.length_b   1.000
_cell.length_c   1.000
_cell.angle_alpha   90.00
_cell.angle_beta   90.00
_cell.angle_gamma   90.00
#
_symmetry.space_group_name_H-M   'P 1'
#
loop_
_entity.id
_entity.type
_entity.pdbx_description
1 polymer ?
#
loop_
_entity_poly.entity_id
_entity_poly.type
_entity_poly.pdbx_seq_one_letter_code
_entity_poly.pdbx_strand_id
1 'polypeptide(L)'
;MTASAVVRRAARKNEGFVRRIWRWVKNALWQVLFGQSEVQRICTPTGNQVDEQSRIVRFRTSLALSNALVKICNAVFDFEAFPMEAILTEMIKRLSLDAKNTSLIANVRGCLDRCNYVNRVYNRVHALRDEAFDSKNAKHEEMLEQLWSNLKPNVRRSGGRITKEWGEIGFQGTDPMSDFRGMGIFSLYQLLHFTGNYPVEAQAALAESNHPTRWYPFSVTGINITSFIIELINERLVDFKLYKFANLQRGTNDSSNEDDGLEALHELYSTIFTRFNKLWVDSNPRDVMAFPTIFNALKKTIRKELVKHSFNSSKMGGRTTGKKNLHSKKKGYKRSHATKSRARDIDQIQDDMKLEQVKGKPMEFEKDEDLPGLGQFYCTPCARHFIDAVTRDVHLKTKVHKRRMKDVAQKQYTQKEAELGAGKTVEKYTPAHPKESGMDDL
;
A
#
# COMPACT_ATOMS: atom_id res chain seq x y z
N MET A 1 24.14 -2.66 -16.77
CA MET A 1 23.16 -3.47 -17.54
C MET A 1 22.20 -2.48 -18.17
N THR A 2 21.95 -2.53 -19.48
CA THR A 2 21.02 -1.58 -20.14
C THR A 2 19.60 -1.76 -19.59
N ALA A 3 18.79 -0.71 -19.63
CA ALA A 3 17.39 -0.73 -19.21
C ALA A 3 16.60 -1.82 -19.95
N SER A 4 16.84 -1.97 -21.25
CA SER A 4 16.28 -3.04 -22.07
C SER A 4 16.65 -4.43 -21.57
N ALA A 5 17.92 -4.66 -21.19
CA ALA A 5 18.35 -5.95 -20.66
C ALA A 5 17.67 -6.28 -19.33
N VAL A 6 17.43 -5.28 -18.47
CA VAL A 6 16.64 -5.43 -17.23
C VAL A 6 15.21 -5.86 -17.55
N VAL A 7 14.53 -5.17 -18.47
CA VAL A 7 13.16 -5.51 -18.91
C VAL A 7 13.09 -6.92 -19.50
N ARG A 8 14.03 -7.29 -20.38
CA ARG A 8 14.10 -8.62 -20.99
C ARG A 8 14.31 -9.71 -19.93
N ARG A 9 15.23 -9.49 -18.98
CA ARG A 9 15.48 -10.43 -17.88
C ARG A 9 14.25 -10.58 -16.98
N ALA A 10 13.60 -9.47 -16.63
CA ALA A 10 12.38 -9.47 -15.84
C ALA A 10 11.23 -10.18 -16.56
N ALA A 11 11.05 -9.94 -17.86
CA ALA A 11 10.03 -10.62 -18.67
C ALA A 11 10.25 -12.14 -18.69
N ARG A 12 11.50 -12.60 -18.90
CA ARG A 12 11.86 -14.03 -18.87
C ARG A 12 11.65 -14.66 -17.51
N LYS A 13 12.03 -13.96 -16.43
CA LYS A 13 11.86 -14.46 -15.05
C LYS A 13 10.38 -14.62 -14.66
N ASN A 14 9.52 -13.73 -15.14
CA ASN A 14 8.09 -13.75 -14.84
C ASN A 14 7.26 -14.62 -15.81
N GLU A 15 7.89 -15.12 -16.88
CA GLU A 15 7.28 -16.11 -17.77
C GLU A 15 7.60 -17.52 -17.26
N GLY A 16 6.63 -18.14 -16.55
CA GLY A 16 6.79 -19.50 -16.06
C GLY A 16 7.05 -20.51 -17.19
N PHE A 17 7.74 -21.60 -16.88
CA PHE A 17 8.19 -22.61 -17.85
C PHE A 17 7.07 -23.10 -18.80
N VAL A 18 5.92 -23.47 -18.24
CA VAL A 18 4.74 -23.91 -19.01
C VAL A 18 4.23 -22.81 -19.94
N ARG A 19 4.15 -21.56 -19.45
CA ARG A 19 3.69 -20.41 -20.24
C ARG A 19 4.65 -20.10 -21.39
N ARG A 20 5.95 -20.26 -21.17
CA ARG A 20 6.99 -20.09 -22.18
C ARG A 20 6.87 -21.12 -23.30
N ILE A 21 6.71 -22.41 -22.97
CA ILE A 21 6.49 -23.47 -23.96
C ILE A 21 5.21 -23.20 -24.73
N TRP A 22 4.10 -22.97 -24.04
CA TRP A 22 2.80 -22.72 -24.67
C TRP A 22 2.83 -21.51 -25.61
N ARG A 23 3.50 -20.42 -25.20
CA ARG A 23 3.68 -19.24 -26.05
C ARG A 23 4.53 -19.55 -27.27
N TRP A 24 5.63 -20.28 -27.11
CA TRP A 24 6.47 -20.69 -28.23
C TRP A 24 5.68 -21.54 -29.23
N VAL A 25 4.98 -22.57 -28.75
CA VAL A 25 4.09 -23.42 -29.58
C VAL A 25 3.04 -22.57 -30.28
N LYS A 26 2.36 -21.69 -29.55
CA LYS A 26 1.35 -20.77 -30.10
C LYS A 26 1.94 -19.78 -31.09
N ASN A 27 3.18 -19.33 -30.93
CA ASN A 27 3.83 -18.44 -31.89
C ASN A 27 4.24 -19.20 -33.15
N ALA A 28 4.81 -20.39 -33.01
CA ALA A 28 5.21 -21.26 -34.11
C ALA A 28 4.00 -21.69 -34.96
N LEU A 29 2.93 -22.18 -34.33
CA LEU A 29 1.70 -22.59 -35.01
C LEU A 29 1.09 -21.46 -35.85
N TRP A 30 0.98 -20.26 -35.28
CA TRP A 30 0.37 -19.14 -36.01
C TRP A 30 1.28 -18.58 -37.10
N GLN A 31 2.60 -18.65 -36.91
CA GLN A 31 3.53 -18.28 -37.97
C GLN A 31 3.44 -19.26 -39.16
N VAL A 32 3.34 -20.57 -38.89
CA VAL A 32 3.24 -21.59 -39.94
C VAL A 32 1.88 -21.56 -40.64
N LEU A 33 0.78 -21.44 -39.89
CA LEU A 33 -0.58 -21.53 -40.46
C LEU A 33 -1.06 -20.23 -41.11
N PHE A 34 -0.68 -19.07 -40.56
CA PHE A 34 -1.25 -17.78 -40.95
C PHE A 34 -0.19 -16.72 -41.28
N GLY A 35 1.10 -17.02 -41.14
CA GLY A 35 2.18 -16.04 -41.32
C GLY A 35 2.18 -14.90 -40.29
N GLN A 36 1.43 -15.04 -39.19
CA GLN A 36 1.18 -13.93 -38.26
C GLN A 36 2.15 -13.90 -37.08
N SER A 37 2.74 -12.74 -36.86
CA SER A 37 3.59 -12.50 -35.69
C SER A 37 2.79 -12.32 -34.38
N GLU A 38 3.44 -12.47 -33.23
CA GLU A 38 2.79 -12.25 -31.94
C GLU A 38 2.31 -10.80 -31.76
N VAL A 39 3.12 -9.83 -32.20
CA VAL A 39 2.76 -8.40 -32.17
C VAL A 39 1.58 -8.13 -33.09
N GLN A 40 1.54 -8.72 -34.28
CA GLN A 40 0.39 -8.62 -35.18
C GLN A 40 -0.88 -9.06 -34.46
N ARG A 41 -0.91 -10.25 -33.85
CA ARG A 41 -2.10 -10.73 -33.11
C ARG A 41 -2.46 -9.90 -31.87
N ILE A 42 -1.50 -9.20 -31.25
CA ILE A 42 -1.77 -8.30 -30.12
C ILE A 42 -2.41 -6.99 -30.61
N CYS A 43 -1.98 -6.51 -31.76
CA CYS A 43 -2.39 -5.22 -32.32
C CYS A 43 -3.51 -5.32 -33.38
N THR A 44 -3.87 -6.52 -33.83
CA THR A 44 -5.05 -6.73 -34.67
C THR A 44 -6.32 -6.46 -33.84
N PRO A 45 -7.28 -5.67 -34.35
CA PRO A 45 -8.55 -5.46 -33.67
C PRO A 45 -9.30 -6.78 -33.49
N THR A 46 -9.55 -7.17 -32.24
CA THR A 46 -10.59 -8.16 -31.92
C THR A 46 -11.86 -7.39 -31.53
N GLY A 47 -13.01 -7.76 -32.09
CA GLY A 47 -14.29 -7.06 -31.86
C GLY A 47 -14.62 -6.84 -30.37
N ASN A 48 -15.41 -5.77 -30.12
CA ASN A 48 -15.86 -5.18 -28.84
C ASN A 48 -14.82 -5.02 -27.70
N GLN A 49 -14.63 -3.75 -27.29
CA GLN A 49 -13.84 -3.24 -26.16
C GLN A 49 -12.50 -3.95 -25.90
N VAL A 50 -11.50 -3.67 -26.73
CA VAL A 50 -10.11 -4.01 -26.40
C VAL A 50 -9.61 -3.07 -25.31
N ASP A 51 -9.32 -3.61 -24.12
CA ASP A 51 -8.63 -2.89 -23.06
C ASP A 51 -7.23 -2.46 -23.53
N GLU A 52 -7.05 -1.16 -23.77
CA GLU A 52 -5.79 -0.58 -24.26
C GLU A 52 -4.63 -0.84 -23.29
N GLN A 53 -4.89 -0.86 -21.97
CA GLN A 53 -3.89 -1.15 -20.94
C GLN A 53 -3.38 -2.58 -21.06
N SER A 54 -4.30 -3.54 -21.22
CA SER A 54 -3.93 -4.93 -21.48
C SER A 54 -3.12 -5.09 -22.77
N ARG A 55 -3.48 -4.37 -23.83
CA ARG A 55 -2.76 -4.41 -25.11
C ARG A 55 -1.33 -3.92 -24.97
N ILE A 56 -1.09 -2.75 -24.37
CA ILE A 56 0.27 -2.21 -24.20
C ILE A 56 1.14 -3.11 -23.31
N VAL A 57 0.60 -3.67 -22.22
CA VAL A 57 1.35 -4.61 -21.36
C VAL A 57 1.75 -5.87 -22.12
N ARG A 58 0.85 -6.43 -22.95
CA ARG A 58 1.15 -7.58 -23.81
C ARG A 58 2.16 -7.21 -24.90
N PHE A 59 2.02 -6.05 -25.53
CA PHE A 59 2.95 -5.55 -26.54
C PHE A 59 4.37 -5.40 -25.97
N ARG A 60 4.50 -4.72 -24.81
CA ARG A 60 5.77 -4.55 -24.09
C ARG A 60 6.44 -5.89 -23.77
N THR A 61 5.65 -6.83 -23.25
CA THR A 61 6.11 -8.19 -22.93
C THR A 61 6.50 -8.97 -24.18
N SER A 62 5.79 -8.76 -25.29
CA SER A 62 6.14 -9.31 -26.61
C SER A 62 7.49 -8.82 -27.10
N LEU A 63 7.68 -7.50 -27.08
CA LEU A 63 8.93 -6.85 -27.49
C LEU A 63 10.12 -7.32 -26.66
N ALA A 64 9.95 -7.41 -25.33
CA ALA A 64 10.99 -7.86 -24.40
C ALA A 64 11.40 -9.33 -24.60
N LEU A 65 10.48 -10.19 -25.03
CA LEU A 65 10.75 -11.62 -25.17
C LEU A 65 11.18 -12.01 -26.59
N SER A 66 10.98 -11.14 -27.57
CA SER A 66 11.42 -11.36 -28.94
C SER A 66 12.95 -11.29 -29.07
N ASN A 67 13.53 -12.30 -29.72
CA ASN A 67 14.94 -12.29 -30.14
C ASN A 67 15.14 -11.54 -31.47
N ALA A 68 14.11 -11.44 -32.31
CA ALA A 68 14.17 -10.73 -33.59
C ALA A 68 14.11 -9.20 -33.44
N LEU A 69 13.53 -8.71 -32.35
CA LEU A 69 13.28 -7.28 -32.10
C LEU A 69 14.24 -6.65 -31.09
N VAL A 70 15.42 -7.23 -30.85
CA VAL A 70 16.37 -6.74 -29.82
C VAL A 70 16.74 -5.27 -30.05
N LYS A 71 17.03 -4.86 -31.29
CA LYS A 71 17.37 -3.47 -31.60
C LYS A 71 16.23 -2.50 -31.26
N ILE A 72 15.00 -2.84 -31.64
CA ILE A 72 13.80 -2.04 -31.33
C ILE A 72 13.54 -2.05 -29.82
N CYS A 73 13.70 -3.19 -29.16
CA CYS A 73 13.57 -3.33 -27.71
C CYS A 73 14.56 -2.42 -26.97
N ASN A 74 15.79 -2.29 -27.46
CA ASN A 74 16.76 -1.36 -26.89
C ASN A 74 16.26 0.08 -27.00
N ALA A 75 15.96 0.56 -28.21
CA ALA A 75 15.48 1.92 -28.42
C ALA A 75 14.21 2.26 -27.61
N VAL A 76 13.24 1.34 -27.57
CA VAL A 76 11.97 1.55 -26.86
C VAL A 76 12.15 1.66 -25.35
N PHE A 77 13.16 0.99 -24.78
CA PHE A 77 13.38 0.97 -23.33
C PHE A 77 14.55 1.83 -22.84
N ASP A 78 15.14 2.69 -23.69
CA ASP A 78 16.41 3.38 -23.42
C ASP A 78 16.32 4.71 -22.63
N PHE A 79 15.23 4.94 -21.87
CA PHE A 79 14.93 6.20 -21.16
C PHE A 79 14.89 7.49 -21.99
N GLU A 80 15.29 7.44 -23.26
CA GLU A 80 15.30 8.56 -24.19
C GLU A 80 14.14 8.47 -25.18
N ALA A 81 13.70 9.63 -25.67
CA ALA A 81 12.73 9.68 -26.76
C ALA A 81 13.34 9.05 -28.02
N PHE A 82 12.55 8.24 -28.73
CA PHE A 82 13.00 7.58 -29.95
C PHE A 82 12.27 8.10 -31.20
N PRO A 83 12.91 8.04 -32.39
CA PRO A 83 12.30 8.48 -33.64
C PRO A 83 11.15 7.54 -34.04
N MET A 84 9.91 7.97 -33.78
CA MET A 84 8.69 7.17 -33.92
C MET A 84 8.57 6.51 -35.29
N GLU A 85 8.68 7.29 -36.36
CA GLU A 85 8.48 6.82 -37.73
C GLU A 85 9.57 5.83 -38.18
N ALA A 86 10.81 6.02 -37.74
CA ALA A 86 11.90 5.09 -38.02
C ALA A 86 11.70 3.75 -37.30
N ILE A 87 11.32 3.78 -36.02
CA ILE A 87 11.05 2.57 -35.23
C ILE A 87 9.82 1.82 -35.75
N LEU A 88 8.76 2.53 -36.12
CA LEU A 88 7.57 1.94 -36.70
C LEU A 88 7.87 1.26 -38.04
N THR A 89 8.57 1.94 -38.95
CA THR A 89 8.98 1.39 -40.25
C THR A 89 9.85 0.14 -40.08
N GLU A 90 10.83 0.18 -39.19
CA GLU A 90 11.68 -0.98 -38.88
C GLU A 90 10.87 -2.14 -38.28
N MET A 91 9.88 -1.85 -37.43
CA MET A 91 8.99 -2.87 -36.85
C MET A 91 8.10 -3.51 -37.92
N ILE A 92 7.51 -2.71 -38.82
CA ILE A 92 6.70 -3.19 -39.95
C ILE A 92 7.54 -4.14 -40.83
N LYS A 93 8.76 -3.73 -41.18
CA LYS A 93 9.69 -4.53 -41.99
C LYS A 93 10.08 -5.84 -41.31
N ARG A 94 10.52 -5.81 -40.05
CA ARG A 94 11.00 -7.00 -39.31
C ARG A 94 9.92 -8.03 -39.03
N LEU A 95 8.68 -7.59 -38.89
CA LEU A 95 7.55 -8.46 -38.58
C LEU A 95 6.67 -8.76 -39.79
N SER A 96 7.05 -8.27 -40.98
CA SER A 96 6.28 -8.40 -42.22
C SER A 96 4.82 -7.99 -42.04
N LEU A 97 4.57 -6.88 -41.34
CA LEU A 97 3.22 -6.39 -41.10
C LEU A 97 2.63 -5.82 -42.38
N ASP A 98 1.34 -6.06 -42.62
CA ASP A 98 0.62 -5.44 -43.73
C ASP A 98 0.42 -3.94 -43.47
N ALA A 99 1.19 -3.12 -44.18
CA ALA A 99 1.13 -1.67 -44.09
C ALA A 99 -0.23 -1.09 -44.57
N LYS A 100 -1.00 -1.84 -45.38
CA LYS A 100 -2.34 -1.43 -45.82
C LYS A 100 -3.39 -1.61 -44.72
N ASN A 101 -3.11 -2.42 -43.69
CA ASN A 101 -4.00 -2.58 -42.54
C ASN A 101 -3.86 -1.39 -41.59
N THR A 102 -4.57 -0.30 -41.90
CA THR A 102 -4.51 0.97 -41.16
C THR A 102 -4.78 0.80 -39.66
N SER A 103 -5.72 -0.08 -39.29
CA SER A 103 -6.06 -0.31 -37.88
C SER A 103 -4.96 -1.02 -37.11
N LEU A 104 -4.34 -2.05 -37.71
CA LEU A 104 -3.18 -2.72 -37.13
C LEU A 104 -2.03 -1.74 -36.92
N ILE A 105 -1.69 -0.96 -37.95
CA ILE A 105 -0.60 0.01 -37.88
C ILE A 105 -0.89 1.11 -36.86
N ALA A 106 -2.13 1.61 -36.79
CA ALA A 106 -2.55 2.56 -35.77
C ALA A 106 -2.40 2.00 -34.35
N ASN A 107 -2.74 0.72 -34.13
CA ASN A 107 -2.60 0.07 -32.83
C ASN A 107 -1.12 -0.17 -32.44
N VAL A 108 -0.25 -0.49 -33.39
CA VAL A 108 1.19 -0.59 -33.16
C VAL A 108 1.77 0.78 -32.83
N ARG A 109 1.45 1.81 -33.63
CA ARG A 109 1.85 3.20 -33.38
C ARG A 109 1.41 3.66 -32.00
N GLY A 110 0.14 3.47 -31.63
CA GLY A 110 -0.36 3.83 -30.31
C GLY A 110 0.33 3.10 -29.14
N CYS A 111 0.84 1.88 -29.35
CA CYS A 111 1.67 1.21 -28.35
C CYS A 111 3.08 1.83 -28.25
N LEU A 112 3.69 2.15 -29.39
CA LEU A 112 4.99 2.82 -29.43
C LEU A 112 4.91 4.23 -28.85
N ASP A 113 3.88 5.02 -29.16
CA ASP A 113 3.66 6.36 -28.63
C ASP A 113 3.61 6.35 -27.10
N ARG A 114 2.89 5.38 -26.52
CA ARG A 114 2.82 5.17 -25.07
C ARG A 114 4.19 4.86 -24.46
N CYS A 115 5.01 4.04 -25.13
CA CYS A 115 6.38 3.78 -24.66
C CYS A 115 7.27 5.03 -24.79
N ASN A 116 7.11 5.80 -25.87
CA ASN A 116 7.89 7.01 -26.11
C ASN A 116 7.56 8.11 -25.11
N TYR A 117 6.26 8.29 -24.80
CA TYR A 117 5.77 9.15 -23.73
C TYR A 117 6.43 8.81 -22.39
N VAL A 118 6.45 7.53 -22.01
CA VAL A 118 7.11 7.07 -20.78
C VAL A 118 8.59 7.42 -20.76
N ASN A 119 9.29 7.30 -21.89
CA ASN A 119 10.69 7.70 -21.97
C ASN A 119 10.85 9.22 -21.76
N ARG A 120 10.00 10.06 -22.36
CA ARG A 120 10.06 11.52 -22.12
C ARG A 120 9.85 11.90 -20.66
N VAL A 121 8.87 11.27 -20.00
CA VAL A 121 8.65 11.46 -18.55
C VAL A 121 9.90 11.04 -17.77
N TYR A 122 10.50 9.89 -18.09
CA TYR A 122 11.72 9.42 -17.41
C TYR A 122 12.95 10.29 -17.67
N ASN A 123 13.13 10.78 -18.90
CA ASN A 123 14.17 11.76 -19.21
C ASN A 123 13.99 13.03 -18.37
N ARG A 124 12.75 13.55 -18.24
CA ARG A 124 12.45 14.69 -17.36
C ARG A 124 12.74 14.41 -15.89
N VAL A 125 12.37 13.22 -15.39
CA VAL A 125 12.71 12.78 -14.02
C VAL A 125 14.23 12.74 -13.82
N HIS A 126 14.99 12.20 -14.78
CA HIS A 126 16.44 12.14 -14.70
C HIS A 126 17.06 13.54 -14.74
N ALA A 127 16.56 14.45 -15.58
CA ALA A 127 17.00 15.85 -15.58
C ALA A 127 16.77 16.52 -14.21
N LEU A 128 15.59 16.35 -13.60
CA LEU A 128 15.30 16.89 -12.26
C LEU A 128 16.11 16.21 -11.14
N ARG A 129 16.45 14.93 -11.30
CA ARG A 129 17.33 14.22 -10.35
C ARG A 129 18.77 14.74 -10.43
N ASP A 130 19.23 15.05 -11.63
CA ASP A 130 20.61 15.47 -11.88
C ASP A 130 20.81 16.98 -11.68
N GLU A 131 19.72 17.75 -11.62
CA GLU A 131 19.71 19.14 -11.21
C GLU A 131 19.97 19.26 -9.69
N ALA A 132 21.18 19.72 -9.34
CA ALA A 132 21.55 19.97 -7.96
C ALA A 132 20.79 21.15 -7.37
N PHE A 133 20.48 21.08 -6.08
CA PHE A 133 20.01 22.25 -5.34
C PHE A 133 21.06 23.37 -5.42
N ASP A 134 20.60 24.60 -5.63
CA ASP A 134 21.45 25.79 -5.78
C ASP A 134 20.93 26.89 -4.87
N SER A 135 21.70 27.25 -3.85
CA SER A 135 21.32 28.29 -2.89
C SER A 135 21.32 29.70 -3.47
N LYS A 136 21.85 29.89 -4.69
CA LYS A 136 21.76 31.16 -5.43
C LYS A 136 20.47 31.24 -6.26
N ASN A 137 19.78 30.13 -6.45
CA ASN A 137 18.51 30.08 -7.16
C ASN A 137 17.36 30.38 -6.18
N ALA A 138 16.72 31.54 -6.33
CA ALA A 138 15.62 31.98 -5.47
C ALA A 138 14.46 30.97 -5.41
N LYS A 139 14.18 30.26 -6.51
CA LYS A 139 13.12 29.25 -6.56
C LYS A 139 13.47 28.01 -5.72
N HIS A 140 14.73 27.62 -5.69
CA HIS A 140 15.18 26.49 -4.86
C HIS A 140 15.07 26.82 -3.37
N GLU A 141 15.49 28.03 -2.99
CA GLU A 141 15.32 28.52 -1.62
C GLU A 141 13.85 28.64 -1.23
N GLU A 142 12.99 29.19 -2.11
CA GLU A 142 11.54 29.28 -1.88
C GLU A 142 10.90 27.90 -1.67
N MET A 143 11.26 26.91 -2.49
CA MET A 143 10.80 25.53 -2.34
C MET A 143 11.22 24.94 -0.98
N LEU A 144 12.43 25.23 -0.51
CA LEU A 144 12.92 24.75 0.78
C LEU A 144 12.18 25.42 1.96
N GLU A 145 11.90 26.72 1.86
CA GLU A 145 11.08 27.45 2.83
C GLU A 145 9.62 26.99 2.84
N GLN A 146 9.06 26.68 1.67
CA GLN A 146 7.72 26.12 1.55
C GLN A 146 7.64 24.76 2.24
N LEU A 147 8.64 23.89 2.07
CA LEU A 147 8.69 22.59 2.74
C LEU A 147 8.66 22.75 4.26
N TRP A 148 9.45 23.68 4.80
CA TRP A 148 9.41 23.98 6.21
C TRP A 148 8.05 24.48 6.66
N SER A 149 7.48 25.44 5.93
CA SER A 149 6.18 26.06 6.27
C SER A 149 5.03 25.05 6.25
N ASN A 150 5.05 24.08 5.34
CA ASN A 150 4.07 22.99 5.29
C ASN A 150 4.16 22.08 6.53
N LEU A 151 5.37 21.83 7.02
CA LEU A 151 5.64 20.89 8.12
C LEU A 151 5.59 21.54 9.51
N LYS A 152 5.97 22.81 9.61
CA LYS A 152 6.05 23.59 10.85
C LYS A 152 5.33 24.93 10.65
N PRO A 153 4.00 24.90 10.44
CA PRO A 153 3.24 26.13 10.21
C PRO A 153 3.39 27.07 11.42
N ASN A 154 3.55 28.36 11.14
CA ASN A 154 3.70 29.43 12.14
C ASN A 154 4.99 29.38 13.00
N VAL A 155 5.94 28.52 12.68
CA VAL A 155 7.27 28.51 13.33
C VAL A 155 8.30 28.99 12.32
N ARG A 156 8.93 30.13 12.57
CA ARG A 156 10.04 30.62 11.75
C ARG A 156 11.35 30.17 12.36
N ARG A 157 12.24 29.60 11.54
CA ARG A 157 13.60 29.24 11.98
C ARG A 157 14.37 30.49 12.38
N SER A 158 15.02 30.43 13.53
CA SER A 158 15.80 31.53 14.08
C SER A 158 17.13 31.75 13.34
N GLY A 159 17.76 30.68 12.87
CA GLY A 159 19.06 30.73 12.16
C GLY A 159 18.97 30.88 10.63
N GLY A 160 17.77 31.12 10.08
CA GLY A 160 17.57 31.20 8.63
C GLY A 160 17.84 29.87 7.91
N ARG A 161 18.59 29.92 6.79
CA ARG A 161 18.90 28.74 5.96
C ARG A 161 19.91 27.78 6.63
N ILE A 162 20.90 28.29 7.36
CA ILE A 162 21.96 27.46 7.95
C ILE A 162 21.70 27.35 9.46
N THR A 163 21.04 26.27 9.87
CA THR A 163 20.60 26.08 11.26
C THR A 163 20.42 24.60 11.61
N LYS A 164 20.59 24.25 12.89
CA LYS A 164 20.30 22.89 13.39
C LYS A 164 18.80 22.57 13.42
N GLU A 165 17.93 23.57 13.33
CA GLU A 165 16.47 23.43 13.34
C GLU A 165 15.97 22.53 12.20
N TRP A 166 16.71 22.41 11.09
CA TRP A 166 16.40 21.47 10.01
C TRP A 166 16.33 20.00 10.44
N GLY A 167 17.02 19.65 11.54
CA GLY A 167 16.92 18.33 12.15
C GLY A 167 15.51 18.00 12.64
N GLU A 168 14.68 19.00 12.97
CA GLU A 168 13.29 18.78 13.44
C GLU A 168 12.35 18.22 12.36
N ILE A 169 12.68 18.47 11.09
CA ILE A 169 11.99 17.86 9.94
C ILE A 169 12.84 16.77 9.28
N GLY A 170 13.92 16.34 9.94
CA GLY A 170 14.68 15.16 9.56
C GLY A 170 15.66 15.34 8.42
N PHE A 171 16.20 16.55 8.21
CA PHE A 171 17.43 16.76 7.42
C PHE A 171 18.68 16.50 8.28
N GLN A 172 19.83 16.28 7.62
CA GLN A 172 21.10 16.03 8.31
C GLN A 172 21.94 17.31 8.39
N GLY A 173 22.62 17.50 9.53
CA GLY A 173 23.49 18.65 9.72
C GLY A 173 22.72 19.97 9.83
N THR A 174 23.33 21.05 9.36
CA THR A 174 22.77 22.41 9.45
C THR A 174 22.29 22.96 8.11
N ASP A 175 22.51 22.24 7.02
CA ASP A 175 22.23 22.68 5.65
C ASP A 175 21.61 21.54 4.82
N PRO A 176 20.30 21.61 4.51
CA PRO A 176 19.59 20.62 3.70
C PRO A 176 20.15 20.41 2.31
N MET A 177 20.90 21.38 1.75
CA MET A 177 21.50 21.28 0.42
C MET A 177 22.32 19.99 0.26
N SER A 178 23.01 19.57 1.32
CA SER A 178 23.87 18.39 1.30
C SER A 178 23.10 17.06 1.25
N ASP A 179 21.83 17.04 1.67
CA ASP A 179 20.98 15.85 1.64
C ASP A 179 20.47 15.56 0.22
N PHE A 180 20.30 16.60 -0.61
CA PHE A 180 19.77 16.45 -1.97
C PHE A 180 20.79 15.95 -3.01
N ARG A 181 22.08 15.79 -2.65
CA ARG A 181 23.16 15.45 -3.61
C ARG A 181 22.86 14.25 -4.51
N GLY A 182 22.18 13.22 -4.01
CA GLY A 182 21.90 12.01 -4.77
C GLY A 182 20.65 12.09 -5.65
N MET A 183 19.61 12.76 -5.20
CA MET A 183 18.28 12.77 -5.85
C MET A 183 17.88 14.13 -6.41
N GLY A 184 18.75 15.13 -6.28
CA GLY A 184 18.58 16.49 -6.79
C GLY A 184 17.30 17.16 -6.32
N ILE A 185 16.90 18.17 -7.10
CA ILE A 185 15.68 18.93 -6.87
C ILE A 185 14.42 18.07 -6.98
N PHE A 186 14.47 16.94 -7.71
CA PHE A 186 13.35 16.01 -7.84
C PHE A 186 12.83 15.51 -6.47
N SER A 187 13.72 15.24 -5.52
CA SER A 187 13.31 14.83 -4.17
C SER A 187 12.62 15.94 -3.38
N LEU A 188 13.03 17.21 -3.59
CA LEU A 188 12.35 18.36 -2.99
C LEU A 188 10.96 18.57 -3.59
N TYR A 189 10.80 18.43 -4.91
CA TYR A 189 9.49 18.43 -5.56
C TYR A 189 8.56 17.36 -4.97
N GLN A 190 9.07 16.14 -4.76
CA GLN A 190 8.29 15.06 -4.16
C GLN A 190 7.90 15.33 -2.70
N LEU A 191 8.81 15.88 -1.90
CA LEU A 191 8.52 16.29 -0.52
C LEU A 191 7.46 17.39 -0.47
N LEU A 192 7.57 18.40 -1.33
CA LEU A 192 6.57 19.47 -1.44
C LEU A 192 5.21 18.94 -1.87
N HIS A 193 5.18 18.04 -2.84
CA HIS A 193 3.94 17.40 -3.28
C HIS A 193 3.22 16.70 -2.13
N PHE A 194 3.95 15.88 -1.38
CA PHE A 194 3.37 15.14 -0.25
C PHE A 194 2.91 16.08 0.86
N THR A 195 3.75 17.05 1.25
CA THR A 195 3.44 17.95 2.37
C THR A 195 2.37 18.99 2.05
N GLY A 196 2.25 19.39 0.79
CA GLY A 196 1.24 20.34 0.33
C GLY A 196 -0.13 19.68 0.08
N ASN A 197 -0.15 18.52 -0.58
CA ASN A 197 -1.41 17.88 -0.99
C ASN A 197 -1.97 16.89 0.05
N TYR A 198 -1.11 16.38 0.94
CA TYR A 198 -1.49 15.44 2.00
C TYR A 198 -1.05 15.97 3.38
N PRO A 199 -1.48 17.19 3.79
CA PRO A 199 -0.98 17.84 4.99
C PRO A 199 -1.29 17.04 6.27
N VAL A 200 -2.44 16.35 6.33
CA VAL A 200 -2.83 15.53 7.49
C VAL A 200 -1.88 14.33 7.63
N GLU A 201 -1.64 13.61 6.56
CA GLU A 201 -0.73 12.47 6.54
C GLU A 201 0.73 12.89 6.78
N ALA A 202 1.15 14.01 6.20
CA ALA A 202 2.49 14.56 6.37
C ALA A 202 2.73 14.98 7.83
N GLN A 203 1.78 15.67 8.47
CA GLN A 203 1.87 16.06 9.88
C GLN A 203 1.85 14.84 10.81
N ALA A 204 0.99 13.85 10.55
CA ALA A 204 0.97 12.61 11.31
C ALA A 204 2.30 11.85 11.19
N ALA A 205 2.87 11.79 9.98
CA ALA A 205 4.17 11.18 9.74
C ALA A 205 5.30 11.98 10.40
N LEU A 206 5.28 13.32 10.38
CA LEU A 206 6.28 14.16 11.05
C LEU A 206 6.26 13.97 12.57
N ALA A 207 5.06 13.92 13.17
CA ALA A 207 4.92 13.68 14.60
C ALA A 207 5.49 12.31 15.00
N GLU A 208 5.18 11.27 14.23
CA GLU A 208 5.71 9.92 14.45
C GLU A 208 7.22 9.84 14.20
N SER A 209 7.72 10.55 13.19
CA SER A 209 9.15 10.60 12.87
C SER A 209 9.98 11.19 14.01
N ASN A 210 9.38 12.02 14.87
CA ASN A 210 10.01 12.62 16.05
C ASN A 210 9.71 11.85 17.36
N HIS A 211 9.18 10.62 17.27
CA HIS A 211 8.86 9.83 18.46
C HIS A 211 10.12 9.55 19.32
N PRO A 212 10.09 9.71 20.67
CA PRO A 212 11.30 9.66 21.51
C PRO A 212 12.21 8.43 21.32
N THR A 213 11.64 7.24 21.15
CA THR A 213 12.41 5.99 21.00
C THR A 213 12.53 5.50 19.55
N ARG A 214 11.43 5.52 18.79
CA ARG A 214 11.34 4.99 17.42
C ARG A 214 11.33 6.08 16.34
N TRP A 215 12.00 7.19 16.60
CA TRP A 215 12.15 8.26 15.62
C TRP A 215 12.78 7.74 14.31
N TYR A 216 12.51 8.45 13.22
CA TYR A 216 13.20 8.31 11.94
C TYR A 216 13.33 9.69 11.28
N PRO A 217 14.36 9.95 10.46
CA PRO A 217 14.51 11.28 9.85
C PRO A 217 13.50 11.45 8.70
N PHE A 218 12.47 12.29 8.88
CA PHE A 218 11.38 12.49 7.92
C PHE A 218 11.86 12.85 6.50
N SER A 219 12.60 13.95 6.34
CA SER A 219 13.06 14.39 5.00
C SER A 219 14.03 13.40 4.35
N VAL A 220 15.00 12.87 5.10
CA VAL A 220 15.91 11.82 4.58
C VAL A 220 15.16 10.55 4.18
N THR A 221 14.12 10.17 4.92
CA THR A 221 13.24 9.05 4.55
C THR A 221 12.53 9.35 3.24
N GLY A 222 12.03 10.57 3.06
CA GLY A 222 11.49 11.04 1.79
C GLY A 222 12.50 10.90 0.64
N ILE A 223 13.71 11.42 0.79
CA ILE A 223 14.78 11.29 -0.21
C ILE A 223 15.09 9.81 -0.52
N ASN A 224 15.09 8.94 0.49
CA ASN A 224 15.25 7.49 0.30
C ASN A 224 14.08 6.85 -0.47
N ILE A 225 12.86 7.36 -0.33
CA ILE A 225 11.70 6.95 -1.12
C ILE A 225 11.84 7.45 -2.56
N THR A 226 12.31 8.68 -2.79
CA THR A 226 12.65 9.17 -4.14
C THR A 226 13.65 8.25 -4.82
N SER A 227 14.73 7.89 -4.11
CA SER A 227 15.72 6.91 -4.59
C SER A 227 15.08 5.57 -4.95
N PHE A 228 14.15 5.07 -4.12
CA PHE A 228 13.42 3.86 -4.43
C PHE A 228 12.54 4.00 -5.69
N ILE A 229 11.92 5.14 -5.93
CA ILE A 229 11.16 5.39 -7.17
C ILE A 229 12.09 5.36 -8.38
N ILE A 230 13.28 5.96 -8.29
CA ILE A 230 14.30 5.86 -9.34
C ILE A 230 14.71 4.40 -9.58
N GLU A 231 14.88 3.58 -8.53
CA GLU A 231 15.10 2.13 -8.69
C GLU A 231 13.94 1.47 -9.47
N LEU A 232 12.69 1.79 -9.16
CA LEU A 232 11.51 1.24 -9.84
C LEU A 232 11.38 1.70 -11.30
N ILE A 233 11.78 2.93 -11.61
CA ILE A 233 11.88 3.48 -12.97
C ILE A 233 12.97 2.75 -13.76
N ASN A 234 14.15 2.57 -13.15
CA ASN A 234 15.26 1.84 -13.75
C ASN A 234 14.89 0.38 -14.05
N GLU A 235 14.06 -0.23 -13.19
CA GLU A 235 13.48 -1.55 -13.40
C GLU A 235 12.28 -1.58 -14.38
N ARG A 236 11.85 -0.40 -14.87
CA ARG A 236 10.68 -0.19 -15.77
C ARG A 236 9.42 -0.87 -15.22
N LEU A 237 9.23 -0.78 -13.90
CA LEU A 237 8.09 -1.38 -13.19
C LEU A 237 6.89 -0.44 -13.10
N VAL A 238 7.09 0.86 -13.31
CA VAL A 238 6.04 1.89 -13.20
C VAL A 238 5.49 2.35 -14.54
N ASP A 239 6.02 1.87 -15.68
CA ASP A 239 5.54 2.22 -17.04
C ASP A 239 4.01 2.13 -17.17
N PHE A 240 3.39 1.09 -16.59
CA PHE A 240 1.94 0.87 -16.69
C PHE A 240 1.09 1.95 -16.02
N LYS A 241 1.64 2.65 -15.01
CA LYS A 241 0.94 3.78 -14.38
C LYS A 241 0.90 5.00 -15.29
N LEU A 242 1.85 5.09 -16.22
CA LEU A 242 2.07 6.24 -17.08
C LEU A 242 1.36 6.10 -18.44
N TYR A 243 1.15 4.88 -18.94
CA TYR A 243 0.54 4.67 -20.26
C TYR A 243 -0.83 5.32 -20.49
N LYS A 244 -1.60 5.54 -19.42
CA LYS A 244 -2.93 6.19 -19.52
C LYS A 244 -2.85 7.70 -19.81
N PHE A 245 -1.72 8.33 -19.49
CA PHE A 245 -1.52 9.76 -19.69
C PHE A 245 -0.93 10.09 -21.06
N ALA A 246 -0.45 9.08 -21.80
CA ALA A 246 -0.02 9.25 -23.19
C ALA A 246 -1.24 9.65 -24.06
N ASN A 247 -1.47 10.95 -24.17
CA ASN A 247 -2.60 11.50 -24.87
C ASN A 247 -2.34 11.48 -26.38
N LEU A 248 -2.95 10.53 -27.10
CA LEU A 248 -2.74 10.34 -28.55
C LEU A 248 -3.25 11.52 -29.41
N GLN A 249 -3.98 12.48 -28.82
CA GLN A 249 -4.57 13.62 -29.53
C GLN A 249 -3.87 14.97 -29.24
N ARG A 250 -2.95 15.04 -28.27
CA ARG A 250 -2.15 16.26 -28.02
C ARG A 250 -0.80 16.08 -28.70
N GLY A 251 -0.42 17.05 -29.54
CA GLY A 251 0.83 17.00 -30.30
C GLY A 251 2.07 16.83 -29.43
N THR A 252 3.17 16.38 -30.03
CA THR A 252 4.44 16.02 -29.35
C THR A 252 5.17 17.17 -28.64
N ASN A 253 4.67 18.40 -28.75
CA ASN A 253 5.33 19.62 -28.26
C ASN A 253 4.64 20.24 -27.03
N ASP A 254 3.64 19.58 -26.45
CA ASP A 254 2.93 20.09 -25.27
C ASP A 254 3.59 19.57 -23.98
N SER A 255 4.42 20.40 -23.35
CA SER A 255 5.14 20.06 -22.09
C SER A 255 4.20 19.70 -20.94
N SER A 256 2.94 20.15 -21.00
CA SER A 256 1.92 19.79 -20.01
C SER A 256 1.63 18.29 -19.95
N ASN A 257 1.96 17.54 -21.02
CA ASN A 257 1.75 16.10 -21.07
C ASN A 257 2.77 15.34 -20.19
N GLU A 258 4.04 15.79 -20.15
CA GLU A 258 5.02 15.17 -19.24
C GLU A 258 4.71 15.48 -17.78
N ASP A 259 4.14 16.65 -17.49
CA ASP A 259 3.76 17.06 -16.13
C ASP A 259 2.70 16.13 -15.53
N ASP A 260 1.71 15.67 -16.31
CA ASP A 260 0.74 14.63 -15.87
C ASP A 260 1.46 13.32 -15.45
N GLY A 261 2.54 12.99 -16.15
CA GLY A 261 3.36 11.81 -15.86
C GLY A 261 4.20 11.98 -14.60
N LEU A 262 4.77 13.18 -14.38
CA LEU A 262 5.48 13.55 -13.16
C LEU A 262 4.54 13.52 -11.95
N GLU A 263 3.36 14.12 -12.09
CA GLU A 263 2.29 14.13 -11.10
C GLU A 263 1.93 12.70 -10.65
N ALA A 264 1.77 11.78 -11.60
CA ALA A 264 1.52 10.36 -11.29
C ALA A 264 2.67 9.69 -10.50
N LEU A 265 3.91 10.14 -10.66
CA LEU A 265 5.07 9.68 -9.89
C LEU A 265 5.12 10.33 -8.51
N HIS A 266 4.73 11.60 -8.38
CA HIS A 266 4.56 12.28 -7.09
C HIS A 266 3.43 11.64 -6.26
N GLU A 267 2.34 11.23 -6.90
CA GLU A 267 1.27 10.45 -6.27
C GLU A 267 1.73 9.06 -5.79
N LEU A 268 2.57 8.40 -6.58
CA LEU A 268 3.21 7.16 -6.17
C LEU A 268 4.13 7.40 -4.96
N TYR A 269 4.87 8.51 -4.94
CA TYR A 269 5.71 8.91 -3.80
C TYR A 269 4.90 9.06 -2.51
N SER A 270 3.84 9.87 -2.53
CA SER A 270 2.95 10.05 -1.38
C SER A 270 2.38 8.72 -0.88
N THR A 271 1.95 7.86 -1.82
CA THR A 271 1.47 6.52 -1.49
C THR A 271 2.53 5.67 -0.79
N ILE A 272 3.78 5.69 -1.26
CA ILE A 272 4.88 4.92 -0.66
C ILE A 272 5.23 5.48 0.72
N PHE A 273 5.27 6.80 0.88
CA PHE A 273 5.54 7.46 2.16
C PHE A 273 4.48 7.09 3.21
N THR A 274 3.20 7.23 2.87
CA THR A 274 2.10 6.85 3.78
C THR A 274 2.16 5.37 4.15
N ARG A 275 2.47 4.49 3.19
CA ARG A 275 2.66 3.05 3.47
C ARG A 275 3.88 2.78 4.36
N PHE A 276 4.97 3.51 4.18
CA PHE A 276 6.14 3.41 5.04
C PHE A 276 5.79 3.82 6.47
N ASN A 277 5.22 5.00 6.67
CA ASN A 277 4.85 5.49 7.99
C ASN A 277 3.91 4.50 8.69
N LYS A 278 2.89 4.02 7.98
CA LYS A 278 1.99 3.00 8.52
C LYS A 278 2.72 1.72 8.92
N LEU A 279 3.60 1.20 8.06
CA LEU A 279 4.36 -0.02 8.36
C LEU A 279 5.31 0.19 9.55
N TRP A 280 5.93 1.36 9.66
CA TRP A 280 6.80 1.72 10.78
C TRP A 280 6.03 1.70 12.10
N VAL A 281 4.89 2.38 12.17
CA VAL A 281 4.00 2.40 13.34
C VAL A 281 3.52 0.99 13.70
N ASP A 282 2.98 0.25 12.73
CA ASP A 282 2.44 -1.09 12.93
C ASP A 282 3.54 -2.08 13.40
N SER A 283 4.80 -1.87 12.99
CA SER A 283 5.94 -2.69 13.40
C SER A 283 6.43 -2.37 14.82
N ASN A 284 6.14 -1.16 15.32
CA ASN A 284 6.57 -0.65 16.62
C ASN A 284 8.04 -0.99 16.97
N PRO A 285 9.02 -0.56 16.16
CA PRO A 285 10.42 -0.88 16.39
C PRO A 285 10.93 -0.25 17.68
N ARG A 286 11.97 -0.83 18.26
CA ARG A 286 12.60 -0.30 19.49
C ARG A 286 13.31 1.03 19.23
N ASP A 287 13.97 1.12 18.08
CA ASP A 287 14.81 2.23 17.68
C ASP A 287 14.95 2.30 16.15
N VAL A 288 15.66 3.33 15.69
CA VAL A 288 15.91 3.63 14.28
C VAL A 288 16.69 2.52 13.55
N MET A 289 17.40 1.61 14.25
CA MET A 289 18.20 0.55 13.61
C MET A 289 17.33 -0.47 12.87
N ALA A 290 16.03 -0.52 13.15
CA ALA A 290 15.07 -1.33 12.38
C ALA A 290 14.77 -0.77 10.99
N PHE A 291 15.15 0.49 10.69
CA PHE A 291 14.83 1.18 9.44
C PHE A 291 15.22 0.40 8.19
N PRO A 292 16.46 -0.09 8.02
CA PRO A 292 16.84 -0.82 6.81
C PRO A 292 15.98 -2.07 6.60
N THR A 293 15.68 -2.81 7.67
CA THR A 293 14.88 -4.04 7.60
C THR A 293 13.43 -3.74 7.19
N ILE A 294 12.80 -2.78 7.86
CA ILE A 294 11.40 -2.40 7.60
C ILE A 294 11.26 -1.80 6.19
N PHE A 295 12.15 -0.88 5.83
CA PHE A 295 12.12 -0.24 4.53
C PHE A 295 12.37 -1.25 3.39
N ASN A 296 13.31 -2.18 3.56
CA ASN A 296 13.53 -3.24 2.57
C ASN A 296 12.35 -4.21 2.45
N ALA A 297 11.65 -4.51 3.54
CA ALA A 297 10.41 -5.30 3.51
C ALA A 297 9.31 -4.59 2.70
N LEU A 298 9.17 -3.27 2.88
CA LEU A 298 8.27 -2.43 2.08
C LEU A 298 8.69 -2.43 0.60
N LYS A 299 9.97 -2.15 0.29
CA LYS A 299 10.52 -2.17 -1.08
C LYS A 299 10.19 -3.48 -1.79
N LYS A 300 10.42 -4.62 -1.12
CA LYS A 300 10.14 -5.96 -1.66
C LYS A 300 8.66 -6.18 -1.94
N THR A 301 7.79 -5.71 -1.04
CA THR A 301 6.34 -5.82 -1.18
C THR A 301 5.84 -5.02 -2.37
N ILE A 302 6.26 -3.75 -2.49
CA ILE A 302 5.90 -2.87 -3.60
C ILE A 302 6.42 -3.43 -4.93
N ARG A 303 7.69 -3.85 -5.01
CA ARG A 303 8.24 -4.48 -6.22
C ARG A 303 7.41 -5.69 -6.67
N LYS A 304 7.03 -6.56 -5.73
CA LYS A 304 6.20 -7.74 -6.02
C LYS A 304 4.82 -7.36 -6.57
N GLU A 305 4.20 -6.32 -6.03
CA GLU A 305 2.94 -5.78 -6.52
C GLU A 305 3.11 -5.24 -7.95
N LEU A 306 4.10 -4.37 -8.18
CA LEU A 306 4.34 -3.75 -9.48
C LEU A 306 4.70 -4.77 -10.57
N VAL A 307 5.61 -5.71 -10.30
CA VAL A 307 5.95 -6.82 -11.24
C VAL A 307 4.72 -7.56 -11.72
N LYS A 308 3.74 -7.81 -10.84
CA LYS A 308 2.51 -8.48 -11.20
C LYS A 308 1.70 -7.64 -12.20
N HIS A 309 1.65 -6.32 -12.06
CA HIS A 309 0.98 -5.43 -13.00
C HIS A 309 1.77 -5.27 -14.32
N SER A 310 3.09 -5.18 -14.27
CA SER A 310 3.93 -4.97 -15.47
C SER A 310 3.97 -6.18 -16.42
N PHE A 311 3.68 -7.41 -15.96
CA PHE A 311 3.83 -8.64 -16.76
C PHE A 311 2.62 -9.58 -16.78
N ASN A 312 1.59 -9.37 -15.94
CA ASN A 312 0.37 -10.19 -15.97
C ASN A 312 -0.86 -9.39 -16.39
N SER A 313 -1.25 -9.56 -17.66
CA SER A 313 -2.47 -8.97 -18.24
C SER A 313 -3.77 -9.60 -17.71
N SER A 314 -3.73 -10.77 -17.05
CA SER A 314 -4.94 -11.51 -16.65
C SER A 314 -5.77 -10.86 -15.52
N LYS A 315 -5.41 -9.67 -15.04
CA LYS A 315 -6.02 -9.00 -13.87
C LYS A 315 -6.17 -7.49 -14.00
N MET A 316 -6.06 -6.93 -15.20
CA MET A 316 -6.49 -5.55 -15.43
C MET A 316 -7.80 -5.64 -16.25
N GLY A 317 -8.93 -5.36 -15.60
CA GLY A 317 -10.28 -5.40 -16.22
C GLY A 317 -11.12 -6.67 -16.01
N GLY A 318 -10.58 -7.76 -15.45
CA GLY A 318 -11.34 -8.97 -15.16
C GLY A 318 -11.84 -9.01 -13.73
N ARG A 319 -13.17 -9.11 -13.54
CA ARG A 319 -13.85 -9.47 -12.28
C ARG A 319 -12.98 -10.49 -11.55
N THR A 320 -12.44 -10.10 -10.39
CA THR A 320 -11.50 -10.95 -9.64
C THR A 320 -12.14 -12.32 -9.49
N THR A 321 -11.57 -13.35 -10.14
CA THR A 321 -11.76 -14.71 -9.66
C THR A 321 -11.19 -14.67 -8.25
N GLY A 322 -12.10 -14.56 -7.29
CA GLY A 322 -11.78 -14.47 -5.88
C GLY A 322 -10.77 -15.57 -5.60
N LYS A 323 -9.70 -15.25 -4.87
CA LYS A 323 -8.82 -16.28 -4.32
C LYS A 323 -9.75 -17.36 -3.77
N LYS A 324 -9.73 -18.57 -4.35
CA LYS A 324 -10.38 -19.72 -3.72
C LYS A 324 -9.83 -19.72 -2.28
N ASN A 325 -10.73 -19.61 -1.31
CA ASN A 325 -10.48 -19.48 0.14
C ASN A 325 -10.38 -18.06 0.75
N LEU A 326 -10.67 -16.95 0.06
CA LEU A 326 -10.76 -15.65 0.75
C LEU A 326 -11.93 -15.60 1.75
N HIS A 327 -13.02 -16.34 1.49
CA HIS A 327 -14.14 -16.50 2.41
C HIS A 327 -13.79 -17.28 3.69
N SER A 328 -12.70 -18.05 3.71
CA SER A 328 -12.27 -18.79 4.91
C SER A 328 -11.97 -17.84 6.07
N LYS A 329 -11.30 -16.71 5.79
CA LYS A 329 -10.97 -15.71 6.82
C LYS A 329 -12.20 -14.95 7.35
N LYS A 330 -13.17 -14.64 6.48
CA LYS A 330 -14.45 -14.02 6.91
C LYS A 330 -15.35 -15.00 7.68
N LYS A 331 -15.25 -16.31 7.43
CA LYS A 331 -16.04 -17.34 8.13
C LYS A 331 -15.65 -17.42 9.61
N GLY A 332 -14.37 -17.28 9.95
CA GLY A 332 -13.89 -17.23 11.34
C GLY A 332 -14.47 -16.05 12.12
N TYR A 333 -14.31 -14.83 11.59
CA TYR A 333 -14.88 -13.61 12.20
C TYR A 333 -16.41 -13.67 12.34
N LYS A 334 -17.12 -14.08 11.28
CA LYS A 334 -18.59 -14.21 11.34
C LYS A 334 -19.04 -15.30 12.32
N ARG A 335 -18.26 -16.37 12.50
CA ARG A 335 -18.52 -17.39 13.52
C ARG A 335 -18.25 -16.85 14.92
N SER A 336 -17.12 -16.17 15.17
CA SER A 336 -16.81 -15.64 16.50
C SER A 336 -17.75 -14.53 16.97
N HIS A 337 -18.35 -13.77 16.03
CA HIS A 337 -19.34 -12.73 16.33
C HIS A 337 -20.80 -13.19 16.11
N ALA A 338 -21.04 -14.47 15.83
CA ALA A 338 -22.40 -14.99 15.76
C ALA A 338 -23.02 -15.01 17.17
N THR A 339 -24.27 -14.57 17.29
CA THR A 339 -25.00 -14.53 18.57
C THR A 339 -25.04 -15.89 19.28
N LYS A 340 -25.12 -16.99 18.51
CA LYS A 340 -25.11 -18.38 19.04
C LYS A 340 -23.80 -18.83 19.70
N SER A 341 -22.72 -18.06 19.56
CA SER A 341 -21.41 -18.37 20.16
C SER A 341 -20.82 -17.16 20.87
N ARG A 342 -21.68 -16.21 21.26
CA ARG A 342 -21.27 -15.04 22.05
C ARG A 342 -20.90 -15.52 23.45
N ALA A 343 -19.72 -15.13 23.91
CA ALA A 343 -19.31 -15.36 25.28
C ALA A 343 -20.15 -14.52 26.25
N ARG A 344 -20.21 -14.91 27.54
CA ARG A 344 -20.88 -14.12 28.58
C ARG A 344 -20.30 -12.70 28.61
N ASP A 345 -21.20 -11.72 28.67
CA ASP A 345 -20.84 -10.31 28.73
C ASP A 345 -20.21 -9.98 30.10
N ILE A 346 -19.51 -8.84 30.20
CA ILE A 346 -18.71 -8.48 31.38
C ILE A 346 -19.60 -8.23 32.61
N ASP A 347 -20.74 -7.59 32.39
CA ASP A 347 -21.76 -7.30 33.42
C ASP A 347 -22.34 -8.58 34.04
N GLN A 348 -22.69 -9.57 33.22
CA GLN A 348 -23.17 -10.87 33.68
C GLN A 348 -22.13 -11.59 34.56
N ILE A 349 -20.86 -11.48 34.20
CA ILE A 349 -19.76 -12.07 34.98
C ILE A 349 -19.56 -11.31 36.29
N GLN A 350 -19.73 -9.98 36.29
CA GLN A 350 -19.68 -9.18 37.52
C GLN A 350 -20.80 -9.57 38.49
N ASP A 351 -21.99 -9.90 37.98
CA ASP A 351 -23.09 -10.42 38.80
C ASP A 351 -22.80 -11.83 39.35
N ASP A 352 -22.26 -12.74 38.54
CA ASP A 352 -21.82 -14.07 38.99
C ASP A 352 -20.76 -13.94 40.11
N MET A 353 -19.81 -13.03 39.97
CA MET A 353 -18.78 -12.78 40.99
C MET A 353 -19.35 -12.19 42.27
N LYS A 354 -20.36 -11.31 42.20
CA LYS A 354 -21.07 -10.83 43.39
C LYS A 354 -21.80 -11.98 44.09
N LEU A 355 -22.42 -12.88 43.34
CA LEU A 355 -23.07 -14.06 43.92
C LEU A 355 -22.08 -14.98 44.63
N GLU A 356 -20.88 -15.20 44.06
CA GLU A 356 -19.82 -15.95 44.74
C GLU A 356 -19.36 -15.26 46.04
N GLN A 357 -19.25 -13.93 46.03
CA GLN A 357 -18.88 -13.15 47.22
C GLN A 357 -19.96 -13.25 48.31
N VAL A 358 -21.24 -13.14 47.96
CA VAL A 358 -22.36 -13.23 48.90
C VAL A 358 -22.51 -14.64 49.47
N LYS A 359 -22.35 -15.67 48.64
CA LYS A 359 -22.51 -17.08 49.04
C LYS A 359 -21.25 -17.66 49.71
N GLY A 360 -20.10 -16.99 49.59
CA GLY A 360 -18.81 -17.43 50.14
C GLY A 360 -18.29 -18.75 49.55
N LYS A 361 -18.86 -19.21 48.43
CA LYS A 361 -18.48 -20.44 47.73
C LYS A 361 -18.37 -20.17 46.23
N PRO A 362 -17.43 -20.83 45.52
CA PRO A 362 -17.37 -20.78 44.06
C PRO A 362 -18.67 -21.30 43.42
N MET A 363 -18.94 -20.88 42.20
CA MET A 363 -20.07 -21.41 41.43
C MET A 363 -19.94 -22.93 41.24
N GLU A 364 -20.94 -23.66 41.71
CA GLU A 364 -21.06 -25.10 41.55
C GLU A 364 -22.00 -25.41 40.39
N PHE A 365 -21.58 -26.34 39.53
CA PHE A 365 -22.34 -26.80 38.37
C PHE A 365 -22.62 -28.29 38.53
N GLU A 366 -23.83 -28.70 38.14
CA GLU A 366 -24.17 -30.11 38.02
C GLU A 366 -23.24 -30.81 37.01
N LYS A 367 -23.01 -32.11 37.20
CA LYS A 367 -22.13 -32.88 36.30
C LYS A 367 -22.78 -32.98 34.93
N ASP A 368 -22.17 -32.31 33.96
CA ASP A 368 -22.62 -32.27 32.57
C ASP A 368 -21.59 -32.97 31.68
N GLU A 369 -21.98 -34.07 31.04
CA GLU A 369 -21.12 -34.88 30.17
C GLU A 369 -20.66 -34.12 28.91
N ASP A 370 -21.40 -33.10 28.47
CA ASP A 370 -21.06 -32.30 27.29
C ASP A 370 -20.04 -31.19 27.58
N LEU A 371 -19.71 -30.94 28.85
CA LEU A 371 -18.75 -29.92 29.28
C LEU A 371 -17.36 -30.50 29.59
N PRO A 372 -16.28 -29.75 29.29
CA PRO A 372 -14.93 -30.14 29.72
C PRO A 372 -14.87 -30.40 31.23
N GLY A 373 -14.29 -31.54 31.62
CA GLY A 373 -14.13 -31.89 33.03
C GLY A 373 -15.45 -32.10 33.78
N LEU A 374 -16.51 -32.51 33.08
CA LEU A 374 -17.88 -32.66 33.61
C LEU A 374 -18.44 -31.35 34.21
N GLY A 375 -17.98 -30.19 33.71
CA GLY A 375 -18.37 -28.87 34.22
C GLY A 375 -17.74 -28.48 35.57
N GLN A 376 -16.92 -29.35 36.17
CA GLN A 376 -16.48 -29.17 37.56
C GLN A 376 -15.35 -28.13 37.74
N PHE A 377 -14.54 -27.89 36.71
CA PHE A 377 -13.40 -26.98 36.80
C PHE A 377 -13.69 -25.66 36.08
N TYR A 378 -14.40 -24.76 36.75
CA TYR A 378 -14.81 -23.47 36.19
C TYR A 378 -13.95 -22.29 36.65
N CYS A 379 -13.83 -21.26 35.80
CA CYS A 379 -13.21 -19.98 36.11
C CYS A 379 -14.22 -18.85 35.88
N THR A 380 -14.75 -18.27 36.95
CA THR A 380 -15.82 -17.26 36.92
C THR A 380 -15.43 -15.99 36.15
N PRO A 381 -14.26 -15.35 36.36
CA PRO A 381 -13.89 -14.14 35.62
C PRO A 381 -13.79 -14.33 34.09
N CYS A 382 -13.48 -15.55 33.66
CA CYS A 382 -13.30 -15.89 32.24
C CYS A 382 -14.49 -16.66 31.66
N ALA A 383 -15.51 -16.97 32.47
CA ALA A 383 -16.67 -17.77 32.12
C ALA A 383 -16.34 -19.04 31.30
N ARG A 384 -15.38 -19.84 31.79
CA ARG A 384 -14.84 -20.99 31.03
C ARG A 384 -14.63 -22.23 31.90
N HIS A 385 -15.02 -23.38 31.34
CA HIS A 385 -14.76 -24.72 31.88
C HIS A 385 -13.43 -25.28 31.38
N PHE A 386 -12.76 -26.06 32.22
CA PHE A 386 -11.49 -26.71 31.98
C PHE A 386 -11.60 -28.22 32.24
N ILE A 387 -10.69 -29.00 31.64
CA ILE A 387 -10.70 -30.46 31.72
C ILE A 387 -10.36 -30.94 33.14
N ASP A 388 -9.43 -30.24 33.81
CA ASP A 388 -8.91 -30.57 35.14
C ASP A 388 -8.46 -29.31 35.90
N ALA A 389 -8.23 -29.44 37.21
CA ALA A 389 -7.80 -28.35 38.08
C ALA A 389 -6.42 -27.78 37.72
N VAL A 390 -5.47 -28.61 37.28
CA VAL A 390 -4.10 -28.17 36.92
C VAL A 390 -4.16 -27.23 35.72
N THR A 391 -4.93 -27.58 34.70
CA THR A 391 -5.12 -26.77 33.50
C THR A 391 -5.78 -25.43 33.83
N ARG A 392 -6.78 -25.43 34.72
CA ARG A 392 -7.41 -24.19 35.23
C ARG A 392 -6.37 -23.32 35.96
N ASP A 393 -5.55 -23.89 36.83
CA ASP A 393 -4.60 -23.14 37.63
C ASP A 393 -3.44 -22.55 36.78
N VAL A 394 -3.05 -23.25 35.71
CA VAL A 394 -2.16 -22.68 34.68
C VAL A 394 -2.83 -21.51 33.98
N HIS A 395 -4.11 -21.61 33.62
CA HIS A 395 -4.88 -20.53 33.00
C HIS A 395 -4.90 -19.26 33.88
N LEU A 396 -5.09 -19.39 35.20
CA LEU A 396 -5.10 -18.26 36.15
C LEU A 396 -3.80 -17.44 36.09
N LYS A 397 -2.67 -18.07 35.77
CA LYS A 397 -1.36 -17.41 35.67
C LYS A 397 -1.14 -16.68 34.33
N THR A 398 -1.96 -16.95 33.31
CA THR A 398 -1.77 -16.42 31.95
C THR A 398 -2.08 -14.92 31.84
N LYS A 399 -1.46 -14.26 30.83
CA LYS A 399 -1.73 -12.85 30.51
C LYS A 399 -3.21 -12.59 30.16
N VAL A 400 -3.90 -13.58 29.58
CA VAL A 400 -5.30 -13.45 29.18
C VAL A 400 -6.21 -13.32 30.40
N HIS A 401 -6.01 -14.19 31.39
CA HIS A 401 -6.77 -14.14 32.65
C HIS A 401 -6.49 -12.83 33.41
N LYS A 402 -5.22 -12.44 33.54
CA LYS A 402 -4.82 -11.19 34.20
C LYS A 402 -5.43 -9.95 33.56
N ARG A 403 -5.58 -9.92 32.24
CA ARG A 403 -6.28 -8.84 31.53
C ARG A 403 -7.78 -8.85 31.83
N ARG A 404 -8.41 -10.03 31.78
CA ARG A 404 -9.84 -10.17 32.07
C ARG A 404 -10.21 -9.70 33.47
N MET A 405 -9.36 -9.96 34.47
CA MET A 405 -9.54 -9.44 35.83
C MET A 405 -9.56 -7.90 35.88
N LYS A 406 -8.78 -7.22 35.03
CA LYS A 406 -8.82 -5.75 34.92
C LYS A 406 -10.12 -5.27 34.27
N ASP A 407 -10.60 -5.97 33.25
CA ASP A 407 -11.86 -5.63 32.57
C ASP A 407 -13.05 -5.77 33.53
N VAL A 408 -13.09 -6.87 34.29
CA VAL A 408 -14.15 -7.16 35.27
C VAL A 408 -14.08 -6.26 36.51
N ALA A 409 -12.91 -5.69 36.82
CA ALA A 409 -12.75 -4.71 37.89
C ALA A 409 -13.27 -3.30 37.53
N GLN A 410 -13.63 -3.04 36.26
CA GLN A 410 -14.23 -1.77 35.87
C GLN A 410 -15.63 -1.62 36.47
N LYS A 411 -16.13 -0.38 36.56
CA LYS A 411 -17.51 -0.14 37.00
C LYS A 411 -18.47 -0.91 36.09
N GLN A 412 -19.35 -1.69 36.70
CA GLN A 412 -20.38 -2.43 35.98
C GLN A 412 -21.29 -1.46 35.22
N TYR A 413 -21.46 -1.74 33.93
CA TYR A 413 -22.40 -1.02 33.09
C TYR A 413 -23.83 -1.45 33.45
N THR A 414 -24.70 -0.49 33.75
CA THR A 414 -26.09 -0.79 34.12
C THR A 414 -27.07 -0.37 33.03
N GLN A 415 -28.20 -1.06 32.96
CA GLN A 415 -29.32 -0.68 32.07
C GLN A 415 -29.75 0.78 32.27
N LYS A 416 -29.69 1.29 33.50
CA LYS A 416 -29.98 2.70 33.82
C LYS A 416 -29.01 3.67 33.14
N GLU A 417 -27.72 3.34 33.10
CA GLU A 417 -26.72 4.15 32.38
C GLU A 417 -26.94 4.10 30.87
N ALA A 418 -27.39 2.97 30.32
CA ALA A 418 -27.78 2.85 28.92
C ALA A 418 -28.99 3.73 28.57
N GLU A 419 -30.00 3.73 29.44
CA GLU A 419 -31.20 4.55 29.31
C GLU A 419 -30.88 6.04 29.39
N LEU A 420 -30.05 6.45 30.35
CA LEU A 420 -29.56 7.83 30.46
C LEU A 420 -28.80 8.26 29.20
N GLY A 421 -27.92 7.40 28.67
CA GLY A 421 -27.21 7.66 27.41
C GLY A 421 -28.12 7.76 26.19
N ALA A 422 -29.28 7.09 26.22
CA ALA A 422 -30.33 7.18 25.22
C ALA A 422 -31.32 8.33 25.46
N GLY A 423 -31.08 9.19 26.47
CA GLY A 423 -31.92 10.33 26.81
C GLY A 423 -33.22 9.97 27.55
N LYS A 424 -33.33 8.75 28.09
CA LYS A 424 -34.45 8.33 28.93
C LYS A 424 -34.16 8.64 30.40
N THR A 425 -35.00 9.46 31.02
CA THR A 425 -34.97 9.72 32.46
C THR A 425 -36.14 9.01 33.14
N VAL A 426 -35.91 8.45 34.32
CA VAL A 426 -36.97 7.92 35.17
C VAL A 426 -37.30 8.95 36.23
N GLU A 427 -38.51 9.51 36.19
CA GLU A 427 -39.02 10.36 37.26
C GLU A 427 -39.28 9.50 38.50
N LYS A 428 -38.58 9.80 39.60
CA LYS A 428 -38.87 9.17 40.91
C LYS A 428 -40.02 9.93 41.56
N TYR A 429 -41.18 9.30 41.63
CA TYR A 429 -42.29 9.77 42.46
C TYR A 429 -42.06 9.34 43.91
N THR A 430 -42.26 10.26 44.85
CA THR A 430 -42.42 9.90 46.26
C THR A 430 -43.77 9.21 46.44
N PRO A 431 -43.83 7.97 46.96
CA PRO A 431 -45.09 7.31 47.25
C PRO A 431 -45.93 8.18 48.19
N ALA A 432 -47.22 8.35 47.91
CA ALA A 432 -48.13 9.10 48.79
C ALA A 432 -48.21 8.50 50.21
N HIS A 433 -47.88 7.22 50.34
CA HIS A 433 -47.73 6.52 51.62
C HIS A 433 -46.37 5.80 51.64
N PRO A 434 -45.34 6.34 52.33
CA PRO A 434 -44.10 5.60 52.53
C PRO A 434 -44.39 4.36 53.38
N LYS A 435 -43.97 3.18 52.92
CA LYS A 435 -43.96 1.98 53.78
C LYS A 435 -43.02 2.24 54.95
N GLU A 436 -43.45 1.93 56.18
CA GLU A 436 -42.60 2.01 57.36
C GLU A 436 -41.34 1.15 57.17
N SER A 437 -40.18 1.69 57.53
CA SER A 437 -38.89 1.02 57.41
C SER A 437 -38.85 -0.22 58.29
N GLY A 438 -38.90 -1.42 57.69
CA GLY A 438 -38.82 -2.69 58.43
C GLY A 438 -39.29 -3.94 57.70
N MET A 439 -39.88 -3.84 56.51
CA MET A 439 -40.11 -4.99 55.63
C MET A 439 -39.27 -4.84 54.37
N ASP A 440 -38.03 -5.32 54.45
CA ASP A 440 -37.24 -5.65 53.27
C ASP A 440 -37.85 -6.89 52.62
N ASP A 441 -38.11 -6.81 51.31
CA ASP A 441 -38.69 -7.89 50.51
C ASP A 441 -37.72 -9.09 50.47
N LEU A 442 -38.20 -10.25 50.94
CA LEU A 442 -37.63 -11.59 50.73
C LEU A 442 -37.69 -12.01 49.26
#